data_AF-A0A7C3XLA2-F1
#
_entry.id   AF-A0A7C3XLA2-F1
#
_cell.length_a   1.000
_cell.length_b   1.000
_cell.length_c   1.000
_cell.angle_alpha   90.00
_cell.angle_beta   90.00
_cell.angle_gamma   90.00
#
_symmetry.space_group_name_H-M   'P 1'
#
loop_
_entity.id
_entity.type
_entity.pdbx_description
1 polymer ?
#
loop_
_entity_poly.entity_id
_entity_poly.type
_entity_poly.pdbx_seq_one_letter_code
_entity_poly.pdbx_strand_id
1 'polypeptide(L)'
;MTVQIDDAGAGDLLLGVIIGAYRPETKEFDYAMIDVSMFQPPNFSKKTYIEKASELVFQLLERMKLGCEESVEICPSYIFEDAVRKLRKKIGDERVKVLAIKGEAQELVENAYVKELLKLGYQPIPEHEKHRAKSFFHMLRWVKRNPKRFKYAKTGWPRLKRYL
;
A
#
# COMPACT_ATOMS: atom_id res chain seq x y z
N MET A 1 11.22 -15.65 14.42
CA MET A 1 11.16 -15.22 13.01
C MET A 1 10.08 -14.17 12.89
N THR A 2 10.20 -13.27 11.92
CA THR A 2 9.30 -12.12 11.78
C THR A 2 8.84 -11.94 10.34
N VAL A 3 7.57 -11.59 10.16
CA VAL A 3 7.06 -11.09 8.88
C VAL A 3 6.83 -9.59 9.00
N GLN A 4 7.41 -8.83 8.08
CA GLN A 4 7.29 -7.38 7.97
C GLN A 4 6.22 -7.03 6.94
N ILE A 5 5.28 -6.18 7.33
CA ILE A 5 4.19 -5.68 6.50
C ILE A 5 4.38 -4.19 6.27
N ASP A 6 4.44 -3.80 4.99
CA ASP A 6 4.58 -2.39 4.59
C ASP A 6 3.66 -2.06 3.42
N ASP A 7 3.50 -0.77 3.13
CA ASP A 7 2.70 -0.29 2.00
C ASP A 7 3.43 0.72 1.11
N ALA A 8 3.05 0.75 -0.17
CA ALA A 8 3.52 1.76 -1.12
C ALA A 8 2.37 2.32 -1.95
N GLY A 9 2.51 3.59 -2.30
CA GLY A 9 1.58 4.33 -3.14
C GLY A 9 0.41 4.96 -2.39
N ALA A 10 0.23 4.80 -1.07
CA ALA A 10 -0.88 5.41 -0.32
C ALA A 10 -1.01 6.93 -0.50
N GLY A 11 0.10 7.63 -0.66
CA GLY A 11 0.16 9.07 -0.92
C GLY A 11 0.23 9.48 -2.39
N ASP A 12 0.32 8.51 -3.31
CA ASP A 12 0.41 8.78 -4.75
C ASP A 12 -0.97 8.75 -5.42
N LEU A 13 -1.11 9.58 -6.47
CA LEU A 13 -2.39 9.79 -7.16
C LEU A 13 -2.80 8.59 -8.02
N LEU A 14 -1.84 7.86 -8.57
CA LEU A 14 -2.09 6.78 -9.52
C LEU A 14 -2.18 5.42 -8.83
N LEU A 15 -2.98 4.54 -9.44
CA LEU A 15 -3.25 3.18 -8.99
C LEU A 15 -3.81 3.15 -7.57
N GLY A 16 -3.83 1.96 -6.99
CA GLY A 16 -4.25 1.74 -5.62
C GLY A 16 -3.08 1.81 -4.65
N VAL A 17 -3.02 0.85 -3.72
CA VAL A 17 -1.95 0.76 -2.72
C VAL A 17 -1.43 -0.65 -2.70
N ILE A 18 -0.12 -0.80 -2.80
CA ILE A 18 0.55 -2.09 -2.62
C ILE A 18 0.66 -2.34 -1.13
N ILE A 19 0.33 -3.56 -0.71
CA ILE A 19 0.64 -4.11 0.60
C ILE A 19 1.61 -5.24 0.35
N GLY A 20 2.80 -5.16 0.93
CA GLY A 20 3.78 -6.25 0.85
C GLY A 20 3.98 -6.92 2.19
N ALA A 21 4.37 -8.18 2.11
CA ALA A 21 4.79 -9.00 3.23
C ALA A 21 6.18 -9.58 2.92
N TYR A 22 7.10 -9.41 3.85
CA TYR A 22 8.50 -9.80 3.70
C TYR A 22 8.99 -10.56 4.92
N ARG A 23 9.71 -11.66 4.69
CA ARG A 23 10.32 -12.49 5.74
C ARG A 23 11.84 -12.38 5.66
N PRO A 24 12.48 -11.52 6.48
CA PRO A 24 13.91 -11.25 6.39
C PRO A 24 14.81 -12.48 6.45
N GLU A 25 14.41 -13.51 7.20
CA GLU A 25 15.19 -14.72 7.44
C GLU A 25 15.32 -15.61 6.20
N THR A 26 14.33 -15.58 5.30
CA THR A 26 14.30 -16.43 4.09
C THR A 26 14.35 -15.64 2.79
N LYS A 27 14.25 -14.31 2.87
CA LYS A 27 14.08 -13.40 1.73
C LYS A 27 12.79 -13.63 0.94
N GLU A 28 11.82 -14.36 1.51
CA GLU A 28 10.49 -14.51 0.92
C GLU A 28 9.75 -13.16 0.91
N PHE A 29 9.24 -12.78 -0.26
CA PHE A 29 8.48 -11.56 -0.48
C PHE A 29 7.23 -11.87 -1.30
N ASP A 30 6.10 -11.36 -0.85
CA ASP A 30 4.86 -11.39 -1.61
C ASP A 30 4.11 -10.06 -1.43
N TYR A 31 3.25 -9.71 -2.38
CA TYR A 31 2.48 -8.48 -2.32
C TYR A 31 1.08 -8.63 -2.93
N ALA A 32 0.19 -7.74 -2.50
CA ALA A 32 -1.14 -7.59 -3.08
C ALA A 32 -1.44 -6.10 -3.27
N MET A 33 -2.42 -5.79 -4.12
CA MET A 33 -2.83 -4.41 -4.39
C MET A 33 -4.28 -4.19 -3.96
N ILE A 34 -4.52 -3.17 -3.13
CA ILE A 34 -5.86 -2.61 -2.96
C ILE A 34 -6.20 -1.94 -4.29
N ASP A 35 -7.31 -2.31 -4.93
CA ASP A 35 -7.69 -1.71 -6.22
C ASP A 35 -7.96 -0.20 -6.12
N VAL A 36 -7.64 0.54 -7.19
CA VAL A 36 -7.84 2.00 -7.23
C VAL A 36 -9.30 2.40 -7.04
N SER A 37 -10.26 1.55 -7.41
CA SER A 37 -11.69 1.79 -7.20
C SER A 37 -12.06 1.97 -5.72
N MET A 38 -11.27 1.44 -4.79
CA MET A 38 -11.47 1.67 -3.34
C MET A 38 -11.12 3.10 -2.91
N PHE A 39 -10.33 3.80 -3.72
CA PHE A 39 -9.93 5.20 -3.53
C PHE A 39 -10.71 6.16 -4.43
N GLN A 40 -11.76 5.68 -5.08
CA GLN A 40 -12.67 6.46 -5.92
C GLN A 40 -14.05 6.58 -5.25
N PRO A 41 -14.88 7.58 -5.61
CA PRO A 41 -16.26 7.63 -5.14
C PRO A 41 -17.07 6.43 -5.67
N PRO A 42 -18.02 5.88 -4.88
CA PRO A 42 -18.36 6.25 -3.51
C PRO A 42 -17.53 5.49 -2.44
N ASN A 43 -16.60 4.62 -2.84
CA ASN A 43 -15.91 3.69 -1.93
C ASN A 43 -14.99 4.39 -0.93
N PHE A 44 -14.29 5.45 -1.37
CA PHE A 44 -13.34 6.17 -0.53
C PHE A 44 -14.01 6.81 0.69
N SER A 45 -15.20 7.40 0.53
CA SER A 45 -15.92 8.02 1.66
C SER A 45 -16.41 6.99 2.68
N LYS A 46 -16.66 5.74 2.24
CA LYS A 46 -17.00 4.62 3.11
C LYS A 46 -15.78 4.00 3.80
N LYS A 47 -14.56 4.43 3.47
CA LYS A 47 -13.29 3.89 4.00
C LYS A 47 -13.11 2.37 3.84
N THR A 48 -13.75 1.78 2.83
CA THR A 48 -13.69 0.34 2.52
C THR A 48 -12.27 -0.16 2.24
N TYR A 49 -11.35 0.73 1.85
CA TYR A 49 -9.93 0.42 1.70
C TYR A 49 -9.26 -0.07 3.00
N ILE A 50 -9.75 0.31 4.18
CA ILE A 50 -9.17 -0.14 5.47
C ILE A 50 -9.49 -1.62 5.71
N GLU A 51 -10.76 -2.00 5.52
CA GLU A 51 -11.18 -3.39 5.60
C GLU A 51 -10.50 -4.22 4.51
N LYS A 52 -10.39 -3.66 3.30
CA LYS A 52 -9.70 -4.35 2.20
C LYS A 52 -8.22 -4.56 2.47
N ALA A 53 -7.54 -3.57 3.05
CA ALA A 53 -6.14 -3.70 3.45
C ALA A 53 -5.96 -4.85 4.44
N SER A 54 -6.84 -4.92 5.43
CA SER A 54 -6.87 -5.98 6.43
C SER A 54 -7.03 -7.37 5.81
N GLU A 55 -7.99 -7.54 4.89
CA GLU A 55 -8.15 -8.80 4.14
C GLU A 55 -6.85 -9.21 3.42
N LEU A 56 -6.22 -8.27 2.73
CA LEU A 56 -5.00 -8.53 1.97
C LEU A 56 -3.82 -8.89 2.88
N VAL A 57 -3.69 -8.25 4.05
CA VAL A 57 -2.68 -8.61 5.06
C VAL A 57 -2.88 -10.06 5.51
N PHE A 58 -4.10 -10.47 5.84
CA PHE A 58 -4.35 -11.86 6.24
C PHE A 58 -4.09 -12.85 5.11
N GLN A 59 -4.46 -12.52 3.88
CA GLN A 59 -4.17 -13.35 2.71
C GLN A 59 -2.67 -13.52 2.49
N LEU A 60 -1.89 -12.44 2.61
CA LEU A 60 -0.43 -12.49 2.49
C LEU A 60 0.19 -13.38 3.58
N LEU A 61 -0.20 -13.18 4.84
CA LEU A 61 0.29 -13.98 5.95
C LEU A 61 -0.09 -15.48 5.84
N GLU A 62 -1.25 -15.79 5.26
CA GLU A 62 -1.65 -17.15 4.95
C GLU A 62 -0.80 -17.77 3.83
N ARG A 63 -0.55 -17.04 2.74
CA ARG A 63 0.32 -17.49 1.64
C ARG A 63 1.76 -17.74 2.09
N MET A 64 2.28 -16.88 2.96
CA MET A 64 3.60 -17.02 3.59
C MET A 64 3.63 -18.05 4.73
N LYS A 65 2.48 -18.69 5.04
CA LYS A 65 2.33 -19.69 6.11
C LYS A 65 2.90 -19.21 7.44
N LEU A 66 2.42 -18.06 7.93
CA LEU A 66 2.86 -17.48 9.21
C LEU A 66 2.87 -18.54 10.32
N GLY A 67 4.04 -18.77 10.91
CA GLY A 67 4.26 -19.77 11.94
C GLY A 67 3.62 -19.40 13.28
N CYS A 68 3.39 -20.40 14.13
CA CYS A 68 2.69 -20.24 15.40
C CYS A 68 3.45 -19.36 16.41
N GLU A 69 4.77 -19.23 16.29
CA GLU A 69 5.63 -18.39 17.16
C GLU A 69 6.14 -17.13 16.44
N GLU A 70 5.74 -16.90 15.19
CA GLU A 70 6.27 -15.80 14.39
C GLU A 70 5.61 -14.48 14.77
N SER A 71 6.40 -13.42 14.84
CA SER A 71 5.89 -12.07 15.07
C SER A 71 5.56 -11.38 13.75
N VAL A 72 4.65 -10.41 13.81
CA VAL A 72 4.33 -9.52 12.70
C VAL A 72 4.76 -8.11 13.08
N GLU A 73 5.66 -7.54 12.28
CA GLU A 73 6.00 -6.11 12.31
C GLU A 73 5.22 -5.41 11.21
N ILE A 74 4.54 -4.32 11.52
CA ILE A 74 3.68 -3.62 10.56
C ILE A 74 3.90 -2.11 10.65
N CYS A 75 3.98 -1.47 9.48
CA CYS A 75 4.20 -0.03 9.43
C CYS A 75 3.01 0.76 10.02
N PRO A 76 3.22 1.98 10.54
CA PRO A 76 2.18 2.76 11.21
C PRO A 76 1.21 3.46 10.24
N SER A 77 1.05 2.93 9.03
CA SER A 77 0.16 3.51 8.02
C SER A 77 -1.30 3.37 8.41
N TYR A 78 -2.09 4.42 8.12
CA TYR A 78 -3.50 4.49 8.51
C TYR A 78 -4.36 3.40 7.85
N ILE A 79 -3.91 2.84 6.72
CA ILE A 79 -4.64 1.75 6.04
C ILE A 79 -4.63 0.46 6.86
N PHE A 80 -3.67 0.29 7.78
CA PHE A 80 -3.49 -0.92 8.57
C PHE A 80 -4.19 -0.90 9.93
N GLU A 81 -4.95 0.14 10.25
CA GLU A 81 -5.63 0.27 11.55
C GLU A 81 -6.48 -0.98 11.91
N ASP A 82 -7.30 -1.47 10.97
CA ASP A 82 -8.10 -2.68 11.18
C ASP A 82 -7.25 -3.96 11.18
N ALA A 83 -6.20 -4.03 10.35
CA ALA A 83 -5.29 -5.17 10.28
C ALA A 83 -4.59 -5.40 11.62
N VAL A 84 -4.02 -4.34 12.20
CA VAL A 84 -3.37 -4.36 13.51
C VAL A 84 -4.32 -4.88 14.58
N ARG A 85 -5.54 -4.33 14.64
CA ARG A 85 -6.57 -4.73 15.61
C ARG A 85 -6.92 -6.22 15.49
N LYS A 86 -7.17 -6.70 14.26
CA LYS A 86 -7.54 -8.09 14.01
C LYS A 86 -6.37 -9.05 14.24
N LEU A 87 -5.15 -8.66 13.90
CA LEU A 87 -3.95 -9.48 14.13
C LEU A 87 -3.73 -9.68 15.62
N ARG A 88 -3.75 -8.60 16.40
CA ARG A 88 -3.66 -8.64 17.87
C ARG A 88 -4.66 -9.60 18.49
N LYS A 89 -5.92 -9.53 18.06
CA LYS A 89 -6.97 -10.46 18.49
C LYS A 89 -6.70 -11.92 18.10
N LYS A 90 -6.03 -12.17 16.97
CA LYS A 90 -5.82 -13.52 16.42
C LYS A 90 -4.56 -14.20 16.96
N ILE A 91 -3.45 -13.45 17.08
CA ILE A 91 -2.13 -14.02 17.38
C ILE A 91 -1.49 -13.47 18.67
N GLY A 92 -2.16 -12.56 19.39
CA GLY A 92 -1.64 -11.95 20.61
C GLY A 92 -1.03 -10.57 20.38
N ASP A 93 -1.10 -9.72 21.41
CA ASP A 93 -0.58 -8.35 21.36
C ASP A 93 0.95 -8.32 21.30
N GLU A 94 1.60 -9.24 22.02
CA GLU A 94 3.04 -9.39 22.12
C GLU A 94 3.71 -9.76 20.80
N ARG A 95 2.96 -10.41 19.90
CA ARG A 95 3.41 -10.82 18.57
C ARG A 95 3.18 -9.78 17.49
N VAL A 96 2.52 -8.66 17.79
CA VAL A 96 2.22 -7.61 16.80
C VAL A 96 2.89 -6.30 17.19
N LYS A 97 3.92 -5.92 16.43
CA LYS A 97 4.68 -4.69 16.65
C LYS A 97 4.37 -3.67 15.56
N VAL A 98 3.91 -2.49 15.96
CA VAL A 98 3.72 -1.36 15.04
C VAL A 98 4.97 -0.50 15.08
N LEU A 99 5.75 -0.51 14.00
CA LEU A 99 7.02 0.23 13.92
C LEU A 99 7.32 0.63 12.49
N ALA A 100 8.18 1.64 12.29
CA ALA A 100 8.58 2.04 10.95
C ALA A 100 9.41 0.92 10.29
N ILE A 101 8.88 0.36 9.20
CA ILE A 101 9.58 -0.62 8.37
C ILE A 101 10.61 0.14 7.52
N LYS A 102 11.83 -0.38 7.44
CA LYS A 102 12.95 0.21 6.70
C LYS A 102 13.80 -0.88 6.07
N GLY A 103 14.62 -0.49 5.10
CA GLY A 103 15.54 -1.41 4.42
C GLY A 103 14.81 -2.25 3.37
N GLU A 104 15.20 -3.52 3.25
CA GLU A 104 14.81 -4.37 2.12
C GLU A 104 13.29 -4.56 1.96
N ALA A 105 12.55 -4.68 3.06
CA ALA A 105 11.08 -4.76 3.00
C ALA A 105 10.47 -3.53 2.32
N GLN A 106 10.87 -2.33 2.75
CA GLN A 106 10.41 -1.06 2.18
C GLN A 106 10.81 -0.97 0.70
N GLU A 107 12.06 -1.29 0.37
CA GLU A 107 12.55 -1.25 -1.02
C GLU A 107 11.78 -2.20 -1.94
N LEU A 108 11.47 -3.42 -1.50
CA LEU A 108 10.71 -4.39 -2.28
C LEU A 108 9.28 -3.92 -2.54
N VAL A 109 8.62 -3.34 -1.53
CA VAL A 109 7.25 -2.82 -1.64
C VAL A 109 7.18 -1.60 -2.56
N GLU A 110 8.13 -0.67 -2.44
CA GLU A 110 8.25 0.49 -3.32
C GLU A 110 8.55 0.07 -4.77
N ASN A 111 9.46 -0.88 -4.96
CA ASN A 111 9.78 -1.41 -6.29
C ASN A 111 8.57 -2.13 -6.93
N ALA A 112 7.76 -2.85 -6.14
CA ALA A 112 6.53 -3.45 -6.61
C ALA A 112 5.54 -2.37 -7.10
N TYR A 113 5.39 -1.27 -6.36
CA TYR A 113 4.54 -0.15 -6.78
C TYR A 113 5.05 0.52 -8.06
N VAL A 114 6.35 0.79 -8.16
CA VAL A 114 6.98 1.34 -9.38
C VAL A 114 6.76 0.41 -10.57
N LYS A 115 6.86 -0.91 -10.39
CA LYS A 115 6.61 -1.88 -11.46
C LYS A 115 5.18 -1.81 -11.97
N GLU A 116 4.19 -1.67 -11.08
CA GLU A 116 2.78 -1.50 -11.50
C GLU A 116 2.55 -0.16 -12.23
N LEU A 117 3.21 0.92 -11.80
CA LEU A 117 3.18 2.20 -12.49
C LEU A 117 3.77 2.11 -13.92
N LEU A 118 4.88 1.38 -14.08
CA LEU A 118 5.49 1.16 -15.39
C LEU A 118 4.57 0.33 -16.32
N LYS A 119 3.91 -0.70 -15.79
CA LYS A 119 2.91 -1.48 -16.55
C LYS A 119 1.72 -0.64 -17.01
N LEU A 120 1.33 0.36 -16.22
CA LEU A 120 0.31 1.34 -16.59
C LEU A 120 0.76 2.26 -17.75
N GLY A 121 2.07 2.34 -18.03
CA GLY A 121 2.66 3.27 -18.99
C GLY A 121 2.95 4.65 -18.39
N TYR A 122 3.03 4.75 -17.06
CA TYR A 122 3.50 5.94 -16.37
C TYR A 122 4.97 5.77 -15.97
N GLN A 123 5.80 6.76 -16.26
CA GLN A 123 7.19 6.81 -15.82
C GLN A 123 7.28 7.67 -14.55
N PRO A 124 7.59 7.09 -13.38
CA PRO A 124 7.79 7.85 -12.15
C PRO A 124 9.01 8.77 -12.24
N ILE A 125 9.00 9.85 -11.46
CA ILE A 125 10.20 10.67 -11.29
C ILE A 125 11.24 9.93 -10.45
N PRO A 126 12.55 10.19 -10.63
CA PRO A 126 13.58 9.69 -9.73
C PRO A 126 13.28 10.10 -8.28
N GLU A 127 13.55 9.20 -7.33
CA GLU A 127 13.37 9.44 -5.90
C GLU A 127 11.93 9.92 -5.54
N HIS A 128 10.91 9.39 -6.24
CA HIS A 128 9.51 9.77 -6.06
C HIS A 128 9.05 9.72 -4.59
N GLU A 129 9.55 8.77 -3.81
CA GLU A 129 9.24 8.64 -2.38
C GLU A 129 9.78 9.82 -1.53
N LYS A 130 10.96 10.35 -1.86
CA LYS A 130 11.52 11.56 -1.22
C LYS A 130 10.87 12.84 -1.74
N HIS A 131 10.17 12.75 -2.87
CA HIS A 131 9.59 13.87 -3.58
C HIS A 131 8.08 13.72 -3.76
N ARG A 132 7.37 13.23 -2.72
CA ARG A 132 5.93 12.90 -2.77
C ARG A 132 5.06 14.00 -3.38
N ALA A 133 5.27 15.26 -3.00
CA ALA A 133 4.54 16.39 -3.58
C ALA A 133 4.82 16.57 -5.08
N LYS A 134 6.09 16.45 -5.50
CA LYS A 134 6.46 16.53 -6.93
C LYS A 134 5.91 15.32 -7.70
N SER A 135 5.94 14.12 -7.10
CA SER A 135 5.35 12.89 -7.65
C SER A 135 3.87 13.09 -7.93
N PHE A 136 3.12 13.57 -6.94
CA PHE A 136 1.68 13.85 -7.09
C PHE A 136 1.39 14.79 -8.27
N PHE A 137 2.09 15.92 -8.37
CA PHE A 137 1.85 16.87 -9.48
C PHE A 137 2.31 16.32 -10.84
N HIS A 138 3.34 15.48 -10.86
CA HIS A 138 3.77 14.79 -12.08
C HIS A 138 2.71 13.81 -12.57
N MET A 139 2.18 12.99 -11.67
CA MET A 139 1.04 12.10 -11.93
C MET A 139 -0.19 12.88 -12.40
N LEU A 140 -0.53 13.98 -11.73
CA LEU A 140 -1.68 14.80 -12.10
C LEU A 140 -1.57 15.35 -13.53
N ARG A 141 -0.39 15.87 -13.92
CA ARG A 141 -0.15 16.31 -15.30
C ARG A 141 -0.30 15.15 -16.29
N TRP A 142 0.19 13.97 -15.95
CA TRP A 142 0.04 12.78 -16.81
C TRP A 142 -1.43 12.38 -16.99
N VAL A 143 -2.25 12.45 -15.94
CA VAL A 143 -3.69 12.19 -16.02
C VAL A 143 -4.39 13.26 -16.86
N LYS A 144 -4.10 14.56 -16.62
CA LYS A 144 -4.73 15.67 -17.35
C LYS A 144 -4.49 15.64 -18.86
N ARG A 145 -3.38 15.07 -19.33
CA ARG A 145 -3.10 14.91 -20.77
C ARG A 145 -4.08 13.97 -21.49
N ASN A 146 -4.76 13.08 -20.78
CA ASN A 146 -5.76 12.19 -21.37
C ASN A 146 -6.84 11.84 -20.35
N PRO A 147 -8.07 12.37 -20.49
CA PRO A 147 -9.17 12.14 -19.54
C PRO A 147 -9.48 10.65 -19.27
N LYS A 148 -9.22 9.75 -20.22
CA LYS A 148 -9.40 8.30 -20.01
C LYS A 148 -8.52 7.74 -18.89
N ARG A 149 -7.48 8.46 -18.47
CA ARG A 149 -6.56 8.07 -17.39
C ARG A 149 -7.11 8.31 -15.99
N PHE A 150 -8.18 9.10 -15.84
CA PHE A 150 -8.79 9.34 -14.52
C PHE A 150 -9.28 8.05 -13.84
N LYS A 151 -9.62 7.02 -14.61
CA LYS A 151 -9.98 5.69 -14.06
C LYS A 151 -8.86 5.02 -13.26
N TYR A 152 -7.60 5.44 -13.48
CA TYR A 152 -6.43 4.94 -12.75
C TYR A 152 -6.04 5.86 -11.58
N ALA A 153 -6.79 6.93 -11.32
CA ALA A 153 -6.46 7.90 -10.28
C ALA A 153 -7.36 7.75 -9.05
N LYS A 154 -6.83 8.11 -7.89
CA LYS A 154 -7.55 8.15 -6.60
C LYS A 154 -8.49 9.36 -6.51
N THR A 155 -9.57 9.32 -7.28
CA THR A 155 -10.48 10.48 -7.45
C THR A 155 -11.37 10.78 -6.26
N GLY A 156 -11.37 9.91 -5.23
CA GLY A 156 -12.14 10.10 -4.00
C GLY A 156 -11.56 11.18 -3.07
N TRP A 157 -10.32 11.61 -3.28
CA TRP A 157 -9.64 12.56 -2.41
C TRP A 157 -10.32 13.95 -2.44
N PRO A 158 -10.79 14.48 -1.30
CA PRO A 158 -11.55 15.73 -1.26
C PRO A 158 -10.80 16.93 -1.85
N ARG A 159 -9.48 16.98 -1.63
CA ARG A 159 -8.63 18.07 -2.14
C ARG A 159 -8.30 17.93 -3.62
N LEU A 160 -8.48 16.76 -4.24
CA LEU A 160 -8.21 16.57 -5.67
C LEU A 160 -9.10 17.48 -6.52
N LYS A 161 -10.36 17.71 -6.11
CA LYS A 161 -11.32 18.61 -6.78
C LYS A 161 -10.78 20.02 -7.03
N ARG A 162 -9.84 20.50 -6.21
CA ARG A 162 -9.21 21.83 -6.38
C ARG A 162 -8.24 21.90 -7.55
N TYR A 163 -7.82 20.74 -8.04
CA TYR A 163 -6.82 20.59 -9.08
C TYR A 163 -7.38 19.98 -10.36
N LEU A 164 -8.65 19.56 -10.39
CA LEU A 164 -9.29 19.04 -11.59
C LEU A 164 -9.64 20.20 -12.51
#